data_AF-A0A076GYE7-F1
#
_entry.id   AF-A0A076GYE7-F1
#
_cell.length_a   1.000
_cell.length_b   1.000
_cell.length_c   1.000
_cell.angle_alpha   90.00
_cell.angle_beta   90.00
_cell.angle_gamma   90.00
#
_symmetry.space_group_name_H-M   'P 1'
#
loop_
_entity.id
_entity.type
_entity.pdbx_description
1 polymer ?
#
loop_
_entity_poly.entity_id
_entity_poly.type
_entity_poly.pdbx_seq_one_letter_code
_entity_poly.pdbx_strand_id
1 'polypeptide(L)'
;MAAIQDHAYVKLCAQLASELGISLASARRQVDQMAAREGTRDNERRRNLAATLLEEAKRDGDAARQRLNSLLSNSEGDGNFLLED
;
A
#
# COMPACT_ATOMS: atom_id res chain seq x y z
N MET A 1 -3.69 30.06 3.80
CA MET A 1 -3.03 30.11 2.48
C MET A 1 -2.80 28.69 2.00
N ALA A 2 -3.48 28.28 0.92
CA ALA A 2 -3.21 26.99 0.30
C ALA A 2 -1.85 27.09 -0.40
N ALA A 3 -0.78 26.72 0.32
CA ALA A 3 0.50 26.45 -0.32
C ALA A 3 0.23 25.46 -1.45
N ILE A 4 0.69 25.79 -2.66
CA ILE A 4 0.58 24.95 -3.86
C ILE A 4 0.97 23.53 -3.43
N GLN A 5 -0.03 22.66 -3.32
CA GLN A 5 0.21 21.27 -2.93
C GLN A 5 1.10 20.68 -4.00
N ASP A 6 2.24 20.14 -3.59
CA ASP A 6 3.12 19.41 -4.49
C ASP A 6 2.31 18.27 -5.13
N HIS A 7 1.91 18.46 -6.39
CA HIS A 7 1.00 17.55 -7.07
C HIS A 7 1.59 16.14 -7.19
N ALA A 8 2.92 16.03 -7.27
CA ALA A 8 3.61 14.75 -7.29
C ALA A 8 3.50 14.04 -5.93
N TYR A 9 3.71 14.76 -4.84
CA TYR A 9 3.48 14.23 -3.48
C TYR A 9 2.04 13.74 -3.29
N VAL A 10 1.05 14.55 -3.70
CA VAL A 10 -0.37 14.17 -3.58
C VAL A 10 -0.67 12.90 -4.38
N LYS A 11 -0.14 12.80 -5.61
CA LYS A 11 -0.31 11.63 -6.47
C LYS A 11 0.28 10.37 -5.81
N LEU A 12 1.48 10.45 -5.25
CA LEU A 12 2.11 9.34 -4.53
C LEU A 12 1.26 8.89 -3.34
N CYS A 13 0.78 9.82 -2.52
CA CYS A 13 -0.09 9.49 -1.38
C CYS A 13 -1.43 8.89 -1.82
N ALA A 14 -1.98 9.29 -2.96
CA ALA A 14 -3.22 8.72 -3.49
C ALA A 14 -3.03 7.28 -4.00
N GLN A 15 -1.90 7.01 -4.64
CA GLN A 15 -1.51 5.66 -5.05
C GLN A 15 -1.29 4.77 -3.82
N LEU A 16 -0.53 5.27 -2.83
CA LEU A 16 -0.29 4.55 -1.58
C LEU A 16 -1.60 4.23 -0.84
N ALA A 17 -2.52 5.19 -0.78
CA ALA A 17 -3.84 4.99 -0.19
C ALA A 17 -4.64 3.87 -0.89
N SER A 18 -4.52 3.78 -2.22
CA SER A 18 -5.20 2.77 -3.02
C SER A 18 -4.63 1.37 -2.79
N GLU A 19 -3.30 1.24 -2.75
CA GLU A 19 -2.63 -0.05 -2.47
C GLU A 19 -2.91 -0.54 -1.05
N LEU A 20 -2.96 0.36 -0.07
CA LEU A 20 -3.22 0.01 1.33
C LEU A 20 -4.73 -0.12 1.67
N GLY A 21 -5.63 0.28 0.77
CA GLY A 21 -7.07 0.30 1.04
C GLY A 21 -7.49 1.30 2.13
N ILE A 22 -6.81 2.45 2.24
CA ILE A 22 -7.08 3.49 3.26
C ILE A 22 -7.43 4.85 2.63
N SER A 23 -7.83 5.82 3.45
CA SER A 23 -8.08 7.19 2.97
C SER A 23 -6.80 7.93 2.60
N LEU A 24 -6.87 8.86 1.64
CA LEU A 24 -5.77 9.76 1.28
C LEU A 24 -5.23 10.54 2.48
N ALA A 25 -6.11 10.99 3.38
CA ALA A 25 -5.72 11.70 4.59
C ALA A 25 -4.90 10.82 5.54
N SER A 26 -5.26 9.53 5.65
CA SER A 26 -4.52 8.54 6.42
C SER A 26 -3.12 8.30 5.83
N ALA A 27 -3.03 8.09 4.51
CA ALA A 27 -1.75 7.90 3.83
C ALA A 27 -0.82 9.10 3.99
N ARG A 28 -1.33 10.32 3.82
CA ARG A 28 -0.55 11.55 4.06
C ARG A 28 -0.04 11.65 5.50
N ARG A 29 -0.92 11.41 6.48
CA ARG A 29 -0.54 11.43 7.91
C ARG A 29 0.55 10.41 8.22
N GLN A 30 0.50 9.22 7.63
CA GLN A 30 1.53 8.20 7.83
C GLN A 30 2.89 8.67 7.30
N VAL A 31 2.93 9.22 6.09
CA VAL A 31 4.16 9.80 5.50
C VAL A 31 4.68 10.95 6.37
N ASP A 32 3.81 11.86 6.79
CA ASP A 32 4.19 13.00 7.64
C ASP A 32 4.74 12.56 9.01
N GLN A 33 4.15 11.52 9.61
CA GLN A 33 4.63 10.94 10.87
C GLN A 33 6.02 10.33 10.72
N MET A 34 6.26 9.60 9.63
CA MET A 34 7.58 9.01 9.37
C MET A 34 8.63 10.09 9.08
N ALA A 35 8.31 11.08 8.25
CA ALA A 35 9.19 12.22 8.00
C ALA A 35 9.50 13.00 9.30
N ALA A 36 8.51 13.17 10.18
CA ALA A 36 8.71 13.79 11.49
C ALA A 36 9.63 12.97 12.41
N ARG A 37 9.55 11.63 12.36
CA ARG A 37 10.46 10.74 13.10
C ARG A 37 11.90 10.86 12.62
N GLU A 38 12.12 11.10 11.32
CA GLU A 38 13.44 11.35 10.73
C GLU A 38 13.93 12.80 10.94
N GLY A 39 13.23 13.59 11.75
CA GLY A 39 13.63 14.96 12.10
C GLY A 39 13.62 15.95 10.94
N THR A 40 13.04 15.58 9.79
CA THR A 40 13.11 16.39 8.57
C THR A 40 11.73 16.58 7.94
N ARG A 41 11.33 17.86 7.79
CA ARG A 41 10.06 18.25 7.18
C ARG A 41 10.20 18.70 5.72
N ASP A 42 11.30 18.31 5.08
CA ASP A 42 11.59 18.67 3.69
C ASP A 42 10.59 18.05 2.70
N ASN A 43 10.16 18.82 1.71
CA ASN A 43 9.19 18.36 0.70
C ASN A 43 9.77 17.24 -0.19
N GLU A 44 11.06 17.31 -0.53
CA GLU A 44 11.73 16.26 -1.32
C GLU A 44 11.79 14.95 -0.53
N ARG A 45 12.10 15.01 0.77
CA ARG A 45 12.13 13.81 1.61
C ARG A 45 10.76 13.19 1.78
N ARG A 46 9.71 14.00 1.98
CA ARG A 46 8.34 13.47 2.03
C ARG A 46 7.94 12.78 0.73
N ARG A 47 8.35 13.32 -0.42
CA ARG A 47 8.16 12.65 -1.72
C ARG A 47 8.89 11.32 -1.80
N ASN A 48 10.17 11.29 -1.44
CA ASN A 48 10.96 10.06 -1.46
C ASN A 48 10.38 9.01 -0.52
N LEU A 49 9.98 9.41 0.69
CA LEU A 49 9.39 8.49 1.66
C LEU A 49 8.02 7.97 1.20
N ALA A 50 7.18 8.82 0.59
CA ALA A 50 5.93 8.37 -0.03
C ALA A 50 6.17 7.36 -1.17
N ALA A 51 7.20 7.57 -1.98
CA ALA A 51 7.56 6.63 -3.05
C ALA A 51 8.09 5.30 -2.51
N THR A 52 8.94 5.32 -1.48
CA THR A 52 9.44 4.10 -0.82
C THR A 52 8.29 3.29 -0.23
N LEU A 53 7.41 3.92 0.54
CA LEU A 53 6.24 3.27 1.14
C LEU A 53 5.30 2.68 0.08
N LEU A 54 5.13 3.37 -1.05
CA LEU A 54 4.32 2.87 -2.16
C LEU A 54 4.90 1.60 -2.76
N GLU A 55 6.21 1.58 -2.99
CA GLU A 55 6.87 0.39 -3.54
C GLU A 55 6.84 -0.79 -2.56
N GLU A 56 6.98 -0.54 -1.26
CA GLU A 56 6.78 -1.56 -0.22
C GLU A 56 5.35 -2.10 -0.23
N ALA A 57 4.35 -1.22 -0.19
CA ALA A 57 2.94 -1.61 -0.20
C ALA A 57 2.57 -2.46 -1.43
N LYS A 58 3.08 -2.11 -2.61
CA LYS A 58 2.89 -2.91 -3.83
C LYS A 58 3.51 -4.29 -3.71
N ARG A 59 4.74 -4.39 -3.20
CA ARG A 59 5.43 -5.68 -3.02
C ARG A 59 4.68 -6.59 -2.06
N ASP A 60 4.23 -6.05 -0.94
CA ASP A 60 3.41 -6.80 0.02
C ASP A 60 2.08 -7.24 -0.59
N GLY A 61 1.41 -6.35 -1.34
CA GLY A 61 0.18 -6.66 -2.07
C GLY A 61 0.36 -7.78 -3.09
N ASP A 62 1.45 -7.75 -3.86
CA ASP A 62 1.79 -8.79 -4.83
C ASP A 62 2.08 -10.14 -4.16
N ALA A 63 2.87 -10.13 -3.08
CA ALA A 63 3.14 -11.34 -2.31
C ALA A 63 1.86 -11.95 -1.72
N ALA A 64 0.93 -11.11 -1.23
CA ALA A 64 -0.37 -11.56 -0.75
C ALA A 64 -1.23 -12.18 -1.86
N ARG A 65 -1.28 -11.54 -3.05
CA ARG A 65 -1.98 -12.07 -4.23
C ARG A 65 -1.42 -13.41 -4.68
N GLN A 66 -0.09 -13.55 -4.72
CA GLN A 66 0.56 -14.81 -5.08
C GLN A 66 0.23 -15.94 -4.10
N ARG A 67 0.30 -15.67 -2.79
CA ARG A 67 -0.09 -16.65 -1.76
C ARG A 67 -1.54 -17.06 -1.90
N LEU A 68 -2.45 -16.11 -2.10
CA LEU A 68 -3.87 -16.40 -2.33
C LEU A 68 -4.05 -17.28 -3.56
N ASN A 69 -3.39 -16.95 -4.68
CA ASN A 69 -3.46 -17.75 -5.90
C ASN A 69 -2.98 -19.19 -5.66
N SER A 70 -1.88 -19.39 -4.92
CA SER A 70 -1.41 -20.73 -4.55
C SER A 70 -2.42 -21.51 -3.69
N LEU A 71 -3.08 -20.84 -2.75
CA LEU A 71 -4.11 -21.47 -1.91
C LEU A 71 -5.34 -21.88 -2.74
N LEU A 72 -5.77 -21.02 -3.66
CA LEU A 72 -6.93 -21.29 -4.53
C LEU A 72 -6.64 -22.42 -5.51
N SER A 73 -5.47 -22.42 -6.16
CA SER A 73 -5.06 -23.50 -7.07
C SER A 73 -4.94 -24.87 -6.36
N ASN A 74 -4.48 -24.89 -5.11
CA ASN A 74 -4.43 -26.14 -4.33
C ASN A 74 -5.82 -26.63 -3.89
N SER A 75 -6.81 -25.73 -3.78
CA SER A 75 -8.18 -26.09 -3.38
C SER A 75 -8.99 -26.75 -4.50
N GLU A 76 -8.64 -26.55 -5.78
CA GLU A 76 -9.35 -27.16 -6.91
C GLU A 76 -9.10 -28.67 -7.05
N GLY A 77 -8.11 -29.23 -6.34
CA GLY A 77 -7.73 -30.65 -6.39
C GLY A 77 -8.26 -31.52 -5.26
N ASP A 78 -8.74 -30.95 -4.15
CA ASP A 78 -9.27 -31.69 -3.00
C ASP A 78 -10.80 -31.75 -3.09
N GLY A 79 -11.27 -32.38 -4.18
CA GLY A 79 -12.66 -32.76 -4.35
C GLY A 79 -13.03 -33.90 -3.40
N ASN A 80 -12.96 -33.67 -2.09
CA ASN A 80 -13.59 -34.52 -1.09
C ASN A 80 -15.12 -34.30 -1.14
N PHE A 81 -15.69 -34.49 -2.33
CA PHE A 81 -17.13 -34.63 -2.53
C PHE A 81 -17.55 -35.79 -1.64
N LEU A 82 -18.31 -35.46 -0.60
CA LEU A 82 -18.96 -36.45 0.24
C LEU A 82 -19.93 -37.20 -0.67
N LEU A 83 -19.49 -38.34 -1.21
CA LEU A 83 -20.39 -39.31 -1.80
C LEU A 83 -21.14 -39.92 -0.61
N GLU A 84 -22.32 -39.39 -0.31
CA GLU A 84 -23.28 -40.06 0.55
C GLU A 84 -23.69 -41.37 -0.15
N ASP A 85 -23.52 -42.50 0.54
CA ASP A 85 -24.04 -43.83 0.16
C ASP A 85 -25.58 -43.86 0.26
#